data_AF-A0A353TXE1-F1
#
_entry.id   AF-A0A353TXE1-F1
#
_cell.length_a   1.000
_cell.length_b   1.000
_cell.length_c   1.000
_cell.angle_alpha   90.00
_cell.angle_beta   90.00
_cell.angle_gamma   90.00
#
_symmetry.space_group_name_H-M   'P 1'
#
loop_
_entity.id
_entity.type
_entity.pdbx_description
1 polymer ?
#
loop_
_entity_poly.entity_id
_entity_poly.type
_entity_poly.pdbx_seq_one_letter_code
_entity_poly.pdbx_strand_id
1 'polypeptide(L)'
;YPQGGEKQLIEACIGRQVPSGKLPIEVGAVVYNVGTSYAIYEAIQKNKPLIERVVTITGKSVKKPGNYLTRIGTPVSDLIEAAGGLPEDTGKVISGGP
;
A
#
# COMPACT_ATOMS: atom_id res chain seq x y z
N TYR A 1 3.38 10.46 10.61
CA TYR A 1 2.75 11.37 9.63
C TYR A 1 3.20 12.78 9.96
N PRO A 2 3.66 13.63 9.03
CA PRO A 2 3.34 13.69 7.59
C PRO A 2 4.41 13.13 6.63
N GLN A 3 5.51 12.54 7.13
CA GLN A 3 6.64 12.08 6.29
C GLN A 3 6.34 10.98 5.25
N GLY A 4 5.09 10.51 5.12
CA GLY A 4 4.70 9.61 4.04
C GLY A 4 4.45 10.33 2.72
N GLY A 5 4.26 11.66 2.75
CA GLY A 5 4.10 12.47 1.55
C GLY A 5 5.41 12.63 0.78
N GLU A 6 5.34 12.55 -0.54
CA GLU A 6 6.52 12.62 -1.41
C GLU A 6 7.35 13.89 -1.19
N LYS A 7 6.71 15.04 -0.97
CA LYS A 7 7.40 16.33 -0.77
C LYS A 7 8.20 16.34 0.52
N GLN A 8 7.61 15.82 1.60
CA GLN A 8 8.27 15.70 2.90
C GLN A 8 9.44 14.70 2.85
N LEU A 9 9.31 13.60 2.11
CA LEU A 9 10.40 12.64 1.91
C LEU A 9 11.58 13.28 1.17
N ILE A 10 11.32 14.01 0.09
CA ILE A 10 12.37 14.66 -0.69
C ILE A 10 13.14 15.67 0.17
N GLU A 11 12.43 16.48 0.96
CA GLU A 11 13.05 17.45 1.85
C GLU A 11 13.90 16.76 2.94
N ALA A 12 13.36 15.74 3.60
CA ALA A 12 14.10 15.05 4.67
C ALA A 12 15.28 14.21 4.18
N CYS A 13 15.19 13.60 3.00
CA CYS A 13 16.24 12.72 2.49
C CYS A 13 17.35 13.47 1.74
N ILE A 14 17.02 14.49 0.96
CA ILE A 14 17.97 15.17 0.08
C ILE A 14 17.98 16.70 0.22
N GLY A 15 17.23 17.26 1.18
CA GLY A 15 17.25 18.70 1.51
C GLY A 15 16.60 19.61 0.47
N ARG A 16 15.75 19.08 -0.43
CA ARG A 16 15.12 19.86 -1.50
C ARG A 16 13.62 20.01 -1.26
N GLN A 17 13.11 21.23 -1.36
CA GLN A 17 11.68 21.51 -1.24
C GLN A 17 11.01 21.56 -2.61
N VAL A 18 9.94 20.79 -2.79
CA VAL A 18 9.12 20.85 -4.02
C VAL A 18 8.19 22.06 -3.93
N PRO A 19 8.29 23.05 -4.85
CA PRO A 19 7.44 24.23 -4.80
C PRO A 19 5.94 23.90 -4.91
N SER A 20 5.09 24.83 -4.48
CA SER A 20 3.65 24.68 -4.63
C SER A 20 3.28 24.55 -6.12
N GLY A 21 2.37 23.63 -6.44
CA GLY A 21 1.96 23.35 -7.83
C GLY A 21 3.02 22.65 -8.71
N LYS A 22 4.23 22.38 -8.19
CA LYS A 22 5.29 21.69 -8.93
C LYS A 22 5.38 20.21 -8.57
N LEU A 23 6.01 19.45 -9.48
CA LEU A 23 6.24 18.02 -9.37
C LEU A 23 7.64 17.71 -8.80
N PRO A 24 7.86 16.56 -8.14
CA PRO A 24 9.18 16.11 -7.67
C PRO A 24 10.31 16.18 -8.68
N ILE A 25 10.01 15.93 -9.97
CA ILE A 25 11.02 15.92 -11.03
C ILE A 25 11.69 17.29 -11.22
N GLU A 26 10.99 18.38 -10.89
CA GLU A 26 11.49 19.75 -10.98
C GLU A 26 12.61 20.04 -9.97
N VAL A 27 12.75 19.18 -8.95
CA VAL A 27 13.86 19.23 -7.98
C VAL A 27 14.79 18.02 -8.13
N GLY A 28 14.73 17.34 -9.28
CA GLY A 28 15.58 16.20 -9.61
C GLY A 28 15.33 14.99 -8.71
N ALA A 29 14.08 14.74 -8.34
CA ALA A 29 13.69 13.62 -7.49
C ALA A 29 12.57 12.77 -8.13
N VAL A 30 12.61 11.47 -7.86
CA VAL A 30 11.53 10.52 -8.12
C VAL A 30 11.35 9.69 -6.85
N VAL A 31 10.11 9.51 -6.42
CA VAL A 31 9.77 8.77 -5.21
C VAL A 31 8.89 7.59 -5.59
N TYR A 32 9.31 6.37 -5.22
CA TYR A 32 8.53 5.16 -5.42
C TYR A 32 8.18 4.53 -4.07
N ASN A 33 6.97 4.00 -3.97
CA ASN A 33 6.63 3.09 -2.88
C ASN A 33 7.47 1.81 -3.00
N VAL A 34 7.85 1.23 -1.86
CA VAL A 34 8.65 -0.01 -1.79
C VAL A 34 7.98 -1.16 -2.56
N GLY A 35 6.65 -1.28 -2.49
CA GLY A 35 5.89 -2.28 -3.24
C GLY A 35 6.00 -2.10 -4.75
N THR A 36 6.03 -0.86 -5.25
CA THR A 36 6.26 -0.57 -6.67
C THR A 36 7.66 -1.01 -7.09
N SER A 37 8.68 -0.66 -6.31
CA SER A 37 10.07 -1.07 -6.59
C SER A 37 10.23 -2.60 -6.60
N TYR A 38 9.56 -3.30 -5.68
CA TYR A 38 9.55 -4.76 -5.64
C TYR A 38 8.82 -5.37 -6.85
N ALA A 39 7.67 -4.82 -7.24
CA ALA A 39 6.94 -5.28 -8.42
C ALA A 39 7.75 -5.12 -9.72
N ILE A 40 8.51 -4.03 -9.85
CA ILE A 40 9.44 -3.83 -10.98
C ILE A 40 10.51 -4.91 -11.01
N TYR A 41 11.11 -5.23 -9.86
CA TYR A 41 12.09 -6.31 -9.75
C TYR A 41 11.47 -7.65 -10.18
N GLU A 42 10.28 -8.01 -9.69
CA GLU A 42 9.63 -9.26 -10.08
C GLU A 42 9.29 -9.31 -11.57
N ALA A 43 8.80 -8.21 -12.13
CA ALA A 43 8.45 -8.13 -13.54
C ALA A 43 9.66 -8.36 -14.45
N ILE A 44 10.80 -7.74 -14.13
CA ILE A 44 11.99 -7.80 -14.99
C ILE A 44 12.82 -9.06 -14.70
N GLN A 45 13.14 -9.32 -13.43
CA GLN A 45 14.08 -10.36 -13.04
C GLN A 45 13.45 -11.74 -12.96
N LYS A 46 12.13 -11.82 -12.77
CA LYS A 46 11.39 -13.08 -12.61
C LYS A 46 10.36 -13.32 -13.71
N ASN A 47 10.23 -12.40 -14.69
CA ASN A 47 9.17 -12.42 -15.70
C ASN A 47 7.76 -12.60 -15.07
N LYS A 48 7.57 -12.09 -13.86
CA LYS A 48 6.33 -12.21 -13.11
C LYS A 48 5.62 -10.85 -13.14
N PRO A 49 4.55 -10.68 -13.95
CA PRO A 49 3.81 -9.43 -13.97
C PRO A 49 3.17 -9.17 -12.59
N LEU A 50 2.76 -7.93 -12.34
CA LEU A 50 2.05 -7.57 -11.11
C LEU A 50 0.67 -8.23 -11.09
N ILE A 51 0.59 -9.37 -10.40
CA ILE A 51 -0.61 -10.23 -10.32
C ILE A 51 -1.07 -10.44 -8.88
N GLU A 52 -0.30 -9.98 -7.91
CA GLU A 52 -0.59 -10.10 -6.49
C GLU A 52 -0.16 -8.84 -5.73
N ARG A 53 -0.81 -8.60 -4.59
CA ARG A 53 -0.49 -7.51 -3.68
C ARG A 53 -0.74 -7.94 -2.24
N VAL A 54 -0.04 -7.28 -1.32
CA VAL A 54 -0.30 -7.42 0.11
C VAL A 54 -1.53 -6.58 0.47
N VAL A 55 -2.49 -7.19 1.15
CA VAL A 55 -3.66 -6.54 1.74
C VAL A 55 -3.63 -6.77 3.24
N THR A 56 -3.73 -5.70 4.01
CA THR A 56 -3.80 -5.76 5.47
C THR A 56 -5.25 -5.81 5.91
N ILE A 57 -5.63 -6.84 6.68
CA ILE A 57 -6.94 -6.92 7.35
C ILE A 57 -6.73 -6.69 8.84
N THR A 58 -7.45 -5.71 9.37
CA THR A 58 -7.40 -5.34 10.78
C THR A 58 -8.80 -5.01 11.29
N GLY A 59 -9.02 -5.18 12.58
CA GLY A 59 -10.25 -4.80 13.27
C GLY A 59 -10.24 -5.40 14.67
N LYS A 60 -10.94 -4.78 15.62
CA LYS A 60 -10.90 -5.17 17.03
C LYS A 60 -11.33 -6.63 17.26
N SER A 61 -12.38 -7.05 16.57
CA SER A 61 -13.02 -8.36 16.72
C SER A 61 -12.67 -9.33 15.60
N VAL A 62 -11.75 -8.96 14.68
CA VAL A 62 -11.29 -9.84 13.60
C VAL A 62 -10.45 -10.97 14.19
N LYS A 63 -10.76 -12.22 13.84
CA LYS A 63 -10.14 -13.41 14.45
C LYS A 63 -8.68 -13.62 14.03
N LYS A 64 -8.34 -13.34 12.78
CA LYS A 64 -6.98 -13.46 12.22
C LYS A 64 -6.58 -12.17 11.51
N PRO A 65 -6.30 -11.07 12.25
CA PRO A 65 -5.79 -9.86 11.63
C PRO A 65 -4.39 -10.12 11.09
N GLY A 66 -4.03 -9.50 9.96
CA GLY A 66 -2.72 -9.73 9.36
C GLY A 66 -2.58 -9.21 7.93
N ASN A 67 -1.41 -9.49 7.37
CA ASN A 67 -1.06 -9.17 5.99
C ASN A 67 -1.25 -10.42 5.12
N TYR A 68 -2.07 -10.29 4.09
CA TYR A 68 -2.41 -11.36 3.17
C TYR A 68 -1.86 -11.04 1.79
N LEU A 69 -1.00 -11.90 1.25
CA LEU A 69 -0.59 -11.83 -0.15
C LEU A 69 -1.71 -12.45 -0.99
N THR A 70 -2.34 -11.65 -1.84
CA THR A 70 -3.52 -12.06 -2.61
C THR A 70 -3.44 -11.65 -4.06
N ARG A 71 -4.11 -12.39 -4.94
CA ARG A 71 -4.25 -12.05 -6.35
C ARG A 71 -4.99 -10.72 -6.51
N ILE A 72 -4.61 -9.96 -7.53
CA ILE A 72 -5.38 -8.78 -7.92
C ILE A 72 -6.73 -9.27 -8.47
N GLY A 73 -7.82 -8.71 -7.92
CA GLY A 73 -9.18 -9.10 -8.25
C GLY A 73 -9.83 -10.07 -7.26
N THR A 74 -9.09 -10.61 -6.28
CA THR A 74 -9.70 -11.42 -5.21
C THR A 74 -10.80 -10.63 -4.49
N PRO A 75 -12.02 -11.20 -4.37
CA PRO A 75 -13.11 -10.56 -3.64
C PRO A 75 -12.74 -10.23 -2.19
N VAL A 76 -13.22 -9.09 -1.70
CA VAL A 76 -13.01 -8.69 -0.30
C VAL A 76 -13.65 -9.70 0.67
N SER A 77 -14.78 -10.31 0.28
CA SER A 77 -15.42 -11.40 1.04
C SER A 77 -14.47 -12.54 1.33
N ASP A 78 -13.71 -12.98 0.33
CA ASP A 78 -12.81 -14.14 0.45
C ASP A 78 -11.64 -13.83 1.39
N LEU A 79 -11.18 -12.57 1.38
CA LEU A 79 -10.17 -12.10 2.31
C LEU A 79 -10.71 -12.04 3.75
N ILE A 80 -11.95 -11.59 3.94
CA ILE A 80 -12.61 -11.58 5.25
C ILE A 80 -12.79 -13.00 5.79
N GLU A 81 -13.25 -13.93 4.96
CA GLU A 81 -13.36 -15.35 5.32
C GLU A 81 -11.99 -15.95 5.68
N ALA A 82 -10.95 -15.67 4.89
CA ALA A 82 -9.57 -16.07 5.21
C ALA A 82 -9.09 -15.49 6.56
N ALA A 83 -9.53 -14.28 6.92
CA ALA A 83 -9.27 -13.64 8.21
C ALA A 83 -10.16 -14.16 9.36
N GLY A 84 -11.00 -15.17 9.11
CA GLY A 84 -11.82 -15.85 10.11
C GLY A 84 -13.26 -15.36 10.19
N GLY A 85 -13.77 -14.74 9.12
CA GLY A 85 -15.15 -14.28 8.99
C GLY A 85 -15.34 -12.84 9.44
N LEU A 86 -16.49 -12.26 9.07
CA LEU A 86 -16.89 -10.92 9.48
C LEU A 86 -17.38 -10.95 10.94
N PRO A 87 -16.81 -10.15 11.86
CA PRO A 87 -17.31 -10.10 13.23
C PRO A 87 -18.77 -9.61 13.29
N GLU A 88 -19.58 -10.20 14.18
CA GLU A 88 -21.01 -9.86 14.33
C GLU A 88 -21.23 -8.39 14.75
N ASP A 89 -20.28 -7.80 15.46
CA ASP A 89 -20.29 -6.41 15.91
C ASP A 89 -19.83 -5.41 14.83
N THR A 90 -19.63 -5.87 13.58
CA THR A 90 -19.15 -5.01 12.50
C THR A 90 -20.22 -4.03 12.02
N GLY A 91 -20.07 -2.76 12.35
CA GLY A 91 -20.92 -1.69 11.79
C GLY A 91 -20.54 -1.24 10.38
N LYS A 92 -19.25 -1.28 10.01
CA LYS A 92 -18.76 -0.83 8.70
C LYS A 92 -17.44 -1.49 8.33
N VAL A 93 -17.27 -1.81 7.05
CA VAL A 93 -15.98 -2.16 6.43
C VAL A 93 -15.44 -0.93 5.71
N ILE A 94 -14.16 -0.60 5.93
CA ILE A 94 -13.47 0.52 5.28
C ILE A 94 -12.36 -0.07 4.41
N SER A 95 -12.35 0.32 3.14
CA SER A 95 -11.31 -0.07 2.18
C SER A 95 -10.36 1.10 1.94
N GLY A 96 -9.06 0.84 2.05
CA GLY A 96 -8.01 1.86 2.06
C GLY A 96 -7.49 2.12 3.48
N GLY A 97 -6.40 2.86 3.59
CA GLY A 97 -5.93 3.40 4.86
C GLY A 97 -6.53 4.79 5.13
N PRO A 98 -6.51 5.27 6.38
CA PRO A 98 -6.33 6.70 6.66
C PRO A 98 -4.93 7.17 6.24
#